data_AF-A0A395RWP0-F1
#
_entry.id   AF-A0A395RWP0-F1
#
_cell.length_a   1.000
_cell.length_b   1.000
_cell.length_c   1.000
_cell.angle_alpha   90.00
_cell.angle_beta   90.00
_cell.angle_gamma   90.00
#
_symmetry.space_group_name_H-M   'P 1'
#
loop_
_entity.id
_entity.type
_entity.pdbx_description
1 polymer ?
#
loop_
_entity_poly.entity_id
_entity_poly.type
_entity_poly.pdbx_seq_one_letter_code
_entity_poly.pdbx_strand_id
1 'polypeptide(L)'
;MSSSLPVLAPRLPGCPPPVDDRTYTKEHSEDEWESMREIIRKLYIKDNRKLNETMAILQARYAFAATEQMFKKRLKKWNLRKRTYRKGASNNSAAPTPVADADVDTQAKMELDTETRAKTEETETTFEHSGTSTVDDQDSSSSSSSTSPEEHQDQDDTTMAMTLVRPSNTGPYANLEQVLGSVFNWSQSKLEFLPNISDPMSAYLANPNSPPIQDSRTMYRIFELVFDLWYHGKGDLAGMAARRGFYVLEFVLSEDHPDLIWHVLDTIFDMVDRGHLQLMGLFVDHATVLAKRQLPAQHPLLLILQQLRNVDYHSDEGRSYLCHLLRQAWLRNVDLLGQHIETSDSHRLWLYEQLIWDGRTRLRKGSELGKRQEAMYQALERMSEAQTQTSKAVDADWLRVEALRLEFTQMDVGDKVKAEELAVNLLDLTRTDSGPRSNDRFHAYACKMLARVQEAKEDWAMAEQNLKHAISKRELAHGGDNNLRVIRDMWVLAAHYQKAGRVVDANNITADALSRAQRYLEQGME
;
A
#
# COMPACT_ATOMS: atom_id res chain seq x y z
N MET A 1 -18.48 -14.41 33.69
CA MET A 1 -19.40 -14.84 32.62
C MET A 1 -18.67 -14.64 31.30
N SER A 2 -18.35 -15.72 30.59
CA SER A 2 -17.63 -15.65 29.31
C SER A 2 -18.51 -14.99 28.27
N SER A 3 -18.15 -13.78 27.84
CA SER A 3 -18.76 -13.11 26.70
C SER A 3 -18.19 -13.68 25.39
N SER A 4 -18.78 -14.78 24.91
CA SER A 4 -18.61 -15.17 23.51
C SER A 4 -19.27 -14.08 22.65
N LEU A 5 -18.45 -13.32 21.93
CA LEU A 5 -18.96 -12.34 20.96
C LEU A 5 -19.76 -13.07 19.87
N PRO A 6 -20.85 -12.48 19.36
CA PRO A 6 -21.44 -12.93 18.10
C PRO A 6 -20.40 -12.79 17.00
N VAL A 7 -20.26 -13.82 16.17
CA VAL A 7 -19.42 -13.81 14.97
C VAL A 7 -20.07 -12.83 13.97
N LEU A 8 -19.51 -11.63 13.84
CA LEU A 8 -20.05 -10.55 12.97
C LEU A 8 -19.81 -10.82 11.47
N ALA A 9 -18.91 -11.74 11.13
CA ALA A 9 -18.65 -12.16 9.75
C ALA A 9 -18.65 -13.70 9.67
N PRO A 10 -19.55 -14.33 8.88
CA PRO A 10 -19.43 -15.75 8.56
C PRO A 10 -18.04 -16.02 8.00
N ARG A 11 -17.40 -17.10 8.46
CA ARG A 11 -16.10 -17.51 7.91
C ARG A 11 -16.26 -17.78 6.42
N LEU A 12 -15.34 -17.23 5.64
CA LEU A 12 -15.21 -17.54 4.23
C LEU A 12 -15.00 -19.06 4.06
N PRO A 13 -15.71 -19.72 3.12
CA PRO A 13 -15.45 -21.12 2.75
C PRO A 13 -13.97 -21.33 2.40
N GLY A 14 -13.42 -22.48 2.77
CA GLY A 14 -12.00 -22.80 2.56
C GLY A 14 -11.03 -22.32 3.65
N CYS A 15 -11.45 -21.48 4.60
CA CYS A 15 -10.62 -21.13 5.76
C CYS A 15 -10.48 -22.32 6.74
N PRO A 16 -9.26 -22.63 7.22
CA PRO A 16 -9.09 -23.63 8.27
C PRO A 16 -9.88 -23.22 9.53
N PRO A 17 -10.40 -24.18 10.30
CA PRO A 17 -11.09 -23.88 11.56
C PRO A 17 -10.18 -23.06 12.47
N PRO A 18 -10.77 -22.26 13.39
CA PRO A 18 -10.02 -21.47 14.36
C PRO A 18 -9.11 -22.45 15.07
N VAL A 19 -7.82 -22.23 14.88
CA VAL A 19 -6.81 -22.97 15.60
C VAL A 19 -7.06 -22.65 17.06
N ASP A 20 -7.53 -23.65 17.80
CA ASP A 20 -7.64 -23.57 19.25
C ASP A 20 -6.24 -23.15 19.73
N ASP A 21 -6.12 -21.94 20.31
CA ASP A 21 -4.87 -21.28 20.73
C ASP A 21 -4.06 -22.12 21.74
N ARG A 22 -4.58 -23.28 22.12
CA ARG A 22 -3.90 -24.33 22.86
C ARG A 22 -2.87 -25.13 22.07
N THR A 23 -2.67 -24.89 20.76
CA THR A 23 -1.79 -25.75 19.93
C THR A 23 -0.41 -25.19 19.60
N TYR A 24 -0.04 -23.97 19.99
CA TYR A 24 1.31 -23.45 19.75
C TYR A 24 2.42 -24.09 20.62
N THR A 25 2.07 -24.98 21.54
CA THR A 25 3.02 -25.71 22.40
C THR A 25 2.64 -27.18 22.57
N LYS A 26 2.45 -27.91 21.47
CA LYS A 26 2.46 -29.38 21.57
C LYS A 26 3.90 -29.86 21.78
N GLU A 27 4.26 -30.15 23.03
CA GLU A 27 5.50 -30.84 23.33
C GLU A 27 5.46 -32.24 22.71
N HIS A 28 6.22 -32.43 21.63
CA HIS A 28 6.31 -33.72 20.95
C HIS A 28 7.30 -34.66 21.64
N SER A 29 6.89 -35.92 21.82
CA SER A 29 7.75 -36.96 22.40
C SER A 29 8.94 -37.28 21.49
N GLU A 30 9.97 -37.93 22.03
CA GLU A 30 11.16 -38.30 21.25
C GLU A 30 10.82 -39.21 20.07
N ASP A 31 9.86 -40.12 20.26
CA ASP A 31 9.41 -41.07 19.23
C ASP A 31 8.64 -40.38 18.12
N GLU A 32 7.82 -39.38 18.44
CA GLU A 32 7.14 -38.53 17.45
C GLU A 32 8.16 -37.76 16.61
N TRP A 33 9.21 -37.20 17.23
CA TRP A 33 10.28 -36.52 16.52
C TRP A 33 11.06 -37.45 15.60
N GLU A 34 11.37 -38.66 16.04
CA GLU A 34 12.10 -39.63 15.23
C GLU A 34 11.26 -40.12 14.05
N SER A 35 9.95 -40.26 14.21
CA SER A 35 9.02 -40.59 13.12
C SER A 35 8.98 -39.52 12.02
N MET A 36 9.18 -38.24 12.37
CA MET A 36 9.20 -37.12 11.43
C MET A 36 10.60 -36.81 10.86
N ARG A 37 11.65 -37.44 11.37
CA ARG A 37 13.05 -37.13 11.04
C ARG A 37 13.35 -37.21 9.54
N GLU A 38 12.90 -38.26 8.85
CA GLU A 38 13.18 -38.44 7.42
C GLU A 38 12.41 -37.43 6.55
N ILE A 39 11.21 -37.04 6.97
CA ILE A 39 10.41 -36.01 6.29
C ILE A 39 11.08 -34.65 6.45
N ILE A 40 11.49 -34.30 7.68
CA ILE A 40 12.26 -33.08 7.97
C ILE A 40 13.56 -33.05 7.17
N ARG A 41 14.30 -34.17 7.12
CA ARG A 41 15.54 -34.28 6.33
C ARG A 41 15.27 -34.06 4.84
N LYS A 42 14.20 -34.65 4.29
CA LYS A 42 13.84 -34.45 2.89
C LYS A 42 13.53 -32.98 2.60
N LEU A 43 12.60 -32.38 3.34
CA LEU A 43 12.19 -30.99 3.11
C LEU A 43 13.34 -29.99 3.32
N TYR A 44 14.09 -30.16 4.41
CA TYR A 44 15.11 -29.20 4.82
C TYR A 44 16.44 -29.37 4.07
N ILE A 45 16.87 -30.61 3.79
CA ILE A 45 18.17 -30.89 3.15
C ILE A 45 18.02 -31.19 1.66
N LYS A 46 17.16 -32.13 1.26
CA LYS A 46 17.05 -32.56 -0.15
C LYS A 46 16.32 -31.52 -1.00
N ASP A 47 15.21 -30.98 -0.49
CA ASP A 47 14.39 -29.99 -1.19
C ASP A 47 14.86 -28.55 -0.93
N ASN A 48 15.93 -28.37 -0.14
CA ASN A 48 16.56 -27.11 0.22
C ASN A 48 15.60 -26.00 0.74
N ARG A 49 14.47 -26.37 1.35
CA ARG A 49 13.47 -25.39 1.84
C ARG A 49 13.97 -24.61 3.05
N LYS A 50 13.48 -23.38 3.26
CA LYS A 50 13.79 -22.63 4.48
C LYS A 50 13.18 -23.33 5.71
N LEU A 51 13.69 -23.03 6.90
CA LEU A 51 13.17 -23.66 8.12
C LEU A 51 11.68 -23.34 8.33
N ASN A 52 11.29 -22.07 8.14
CA ASN A 52 9.90 -21.63 8.23
C ASN A 52 8.98 -22.35 7.24
N GLU A 53 9.45 -22.59 6.01
CA GLU A 53 8.68 -23.35 5.00
C GLU A 53 8.55 -24.83 5.37
N THR A 54 9.63 -25.43 5.90
CA THR A 54 9.60 -26.81 6.41
C THR A 54 8.58 -26.94 7.55
N MET A 55 8.56 -25.97 8.47
CA MET A 55 7.60 -25.92 9.58
C MET A 55 6.16 -25.78 9.09
N ALA A 56 5.90 -24.86 8.16
CA ALA A 56 4.58 -24.68 7.57
C ALA A 56 4.08 -25.95 6.86
N ILE A 57 4.95 -26.67 6.15
CA ILE A 57 4.59 -27.93 5.49
C ILE A 57 4.30 -29.04 6.51
N LEU A 58 5.08 -29.13 7.58
CA LEU A 58 4.87 -30.12 8.65
C LEU A 58 3.56 -29.88 9.41
N GLN A 59 3.26 -28.61 9.68
CA GLN A 59 1.99 -28.22 10.29
C GLN A 59 0.80 -28.51 9.36
N ALA A 60 0.90 -28.13 8.07
CA ALA A 60 -0.21 -28.27 7.14
C ALA A 60 -0.48 -29.71 6.69
N ARG A 61 0.56 -30.52 6.46
CA ARG A 61 0.42 -31.88 5.87
C ARG A 61 0.51 -33.01 6.88
N TYR A 62 1.17 -32.79 8.01
CA TYR A 62 1.44 -33.82 9.00
C TYR A 62 0.89 -33.47 10.39
N ALA A 63 0.16 -32.35 10.51
CA ALA A 63 -0.36 -31.82 11.78
C ALA A 63 0.72 -31.73 12.89
N PHE A 64 1.97 -31.49 12.48
CA PHE A 64 3.13 -31.48 13.35
C PHE A 64 3.60 -30.04 13.58
N ALA A 65 3.24 -29.47 14.72
CA ALA A 65 3.48 -28.07 15.07
C ALA A 65 4.42 -27.96 16.27
N ALA A 66 5.56 -27.30 16.07
CA ALA A 66 6.53 -27.02 17.12
C ALA A 66 7.21 -25.67 16.89
N THR A 67 7.82 -25.10 17.92
CA THR A 67 8.51 -23.81 17.80
C THR A 67 9.80 -23.93 16.96
N GLU A 68 10.21 -22.83 16.35
CA GLU A 68 11.45 -22.78 15.55
C GLU A 68 12.68 -23.21 16.37
N GLN A 69 12.71 -22.86 17.66
CA GLN A 69 13.76 -23.27 18.59
C GLN A 69 13.82 -24.79 18.79
N MET A 70 12.66 -25.46 18.87
CA MET A 70 12.59 -26.93 18.99
C MET A 70 13.13 -27.59 17.72
N PHE A 71 12.74 -27.11 16.54
CA PHE A 71 13.29 -27.61 15.28
C PHE A 71 14.81 -27.38 15.18
N LYS A 72 15.32 -26.20 15.55
CA LYS A 72 16.77 -25.91 15.60
C LYS A 72 17.51 -26.88 16.52
N LYS A 73 16.96 -27.18 17.70
CA LYS A 73 17.51 -28.16 18.65
C LYS A 73 17.57 -29.56 18.05
N ARG A 74 16.53 -29.98 17.32
CA ARG A 74 16.43 -31.29 16.66
C ARG A 74 17.38 -31.43 15.47
N LEU A 75 17.45 -30.42 14.60
CA LEU A 75 18.40 -30.38 13.47
C LEU A 75 19.85 -30.46 13.96
N LYS A 76 20.17 -29.78 15.07
CA LYS A 76 21.48 -29.88 15.72
C LYS A 76 21.73 -31.30 16.26
N LYS A 77 20.75 -31.91 16.95
CA LYS A 77 20.84 -33.28 17.49
C LYS A 77 21.06 -34.32 16.38
N TRP A 78 20.39 -34.19 15.24
CA TRP A 78 20.51 -35.10 14.11
C TRP A 78 21.68 -34.81 13.17
N ASN A 79 22.50 -33.79 13.49
CA ASN A 79 23.61 -33.31 12.68
C ASN A 79 23.22 -32.97 11.22
N LEU A 80 22.02 -32.42 11.03
CA LEU A 80 21.51 -32.00 9.72
C LEU A 80 21.91 -30.54 9.45
N ARG A 81 22.90 -30.35 8.57
CA ARG A 81 23.36 -29.02 8.14
C ARG A 81 23.21 -28.91 6.62
N LYS A 82 22.71 -27.77 6.14
CA LYS A 82 22.73 -27.45 4.71
C LYS A 82 24.18 -27.25 4.29
N ARG A 83 24.68 -28.08 3.36
CA ARG A 83 25.97 -27.80 2.72
C ARG A 83 25.74 -26.66 1.73
N THR A 84 26.38 -25.52 1.96
CA THR A 84 26.52 -24.48 0.95
C THR A 84 27.28 -25.07 -0.23
N TYR A 85 26.57 -25.38 -1.32
CA TYR A 85 27.23 -25.59 -2.60
C TYR A 85 27.85 -24.25 -3.00
N ARG A 86 29.16 -24.09 -2.74
CA ARG A 86 29.96 -23.08 -3.44
C ARG A 86 29.82 -23.40 -4.93
N LYS A 87 29.26 -22.45 -5.68
CA LYS A 87 29.29 -22.44 -7.15
C LYS A 87 30.76 -22.61 -7.56
N GLY A 88 31.09 -23.79 -8.07
CA GLY A 88 32.46 -24.24 -8.26
C GLY A 88 33.18 -23.44 -9.33
N ALA A 89 34.32 -22.86 -8.94
CA ALA A 89 35.46 -22.72 -9.84
C ALA A 89 36.12 -24.10 -9.96
N SER A 90 36.30 -24.58 -11.19
CA SER A 90 37.11 -25.74 -11.55
C SER A 90 38.01 -25.25 -12.68
N ASN A 91 39.34 -25.27 -12.62
CA ASN A 91 40.19 -26.44 -12.44
C ASN A 91 41.62 -25.99 -12.07
N ASN A 92 42.34 -26.79 -11.27
CA ASN A 92 43.69 -27.24 -11.63
C ASN A 92 44.23 -28.37 -10.73
N SER A 93 44.84 -29.35 -11.41
CA SER A 93 45.89 -30.30 -11.00
C SER A 93 45.53 -31.52 -10.14
N ALA A 94 45.51 -32.72 -10.74
CA ALA A 94 46.70 -33.58 -10.94
C ALA A 94 46.29 -35.03 -11.33
N ALA A 95 47.03 -35.62 -12.27
CA ALA A 95 46.82 -36.92 -12.94
C ALA A 95 47.13 -38.16 -12.04
N PRO A 96 46.91 -39.41 -12.51
CA PRO A 96 47.77 -40.03 -13.53
C PRO A 96 47.05 -40.86 -14.63
N THR A 97 47.73 -40.95 -15.78
CA THR A 97 47.53 -41.81 -16.98
C THR A 97 47.70 -43.32 -16.64
N PRO A 98 47.35 -44.32 -17.50
CA PRO A 98 47.89 -44.46 -18.87
C PRO A 98 47.07 -45.21 -19.99
N VAL A 99 47.59 -45.04 -21.22
CA VAL A 99 47.65 -45.88 -22.46
C VAL A 99 46.56 -45.85 -23.58
N ALA A 100 47.09 -45.63 -24.81
CA ALA A 100 46.68 -46.03 -26.18
C ALA A 100 45.52 -45.29 -26.87
N ASP A 101 45.54 -44.94 -28.16
CA ASP A 101 46.55 -44.83 -29.23
C ASP A 101 45.86 -44.13 -30.43
N ALA A 102 46.66 -43.53 -31.33
CA ALA A 102 46.41 -43.36 -32.77
C ALA A 102 45.39 -42.31 -33.32
N ASP A 103 45.95 -41.19 -33.81
CA ASP A 103 46.13 -40.83 -35.24
C ASP A 103 45.15 -39.91 -36.03
N VAL A 104 45.80 -39.05 -36.85
CA VAL A 104 45.42 -38.31 -38.10
C VAL A 104 44.57 -37.02 -38.08
N ASP A 105 45.29 -35.89 -38.17
CA ASP A 105 45.37 -34.84 -39.22
C ASP A 105 44.16 -34.41 -40.13
N THR A 106 44.26 -33.14 -40.58
CA THR A 106 43.77 -32.50 -41.84
C THR A 106 42.71 -31.36 -41.75
N GLN A 107 43.22 -30.12 -41.75
CA GLN A 107 43.00 -28.98 -42.68
C GLN A 107 41.66 -28.72 -43.45
N ALA A 108 41.18 -27.47 -43.37
CA ALA A 108 40.68 -26.55 -44.45
C ALA A 108 39.75 -25.49 -43.79
N LYS A 109 39.94 -24.17 -43.76
CA LYS A 109 40.23 -23.08 -44.74
C LYS A 109 39.14 -22.87 -45.80
N MET A 110 38.30 -21.84 -45.63
CA MET A 110 37.94 -20.85 -46.67
C MET A 110 37.15 -19.66 -46.08
N GLU A 111 37.69 -18.46 -46.31
CA GLU A 111 37.06 -17.14 -46.26
C GLU A 111 36.11 -16.95 -47.47
N LEU A 112 35.13 -16.04 -47.39
CA LEU A 112 35.09 -14.83 -48.25
C LEU A 112 33.90 -13.91 -47.90
N ASP A 113 34.21 -12.61 -47.96
CA ASP A 113 33.40 -11.40 -47.80
C ASP A 113 32.14 -11.31 -48.68
N THR A 114 31.19 -10.44 -48.30
CA THR A 114 30.92 -9.20 -49.06
C THR A 114 29.96 -8.23 -48.36
N GLU A 115 30.37 -6.97 -48.40
CA GLU A 115 29.69 -5.72 -48.05
C GLU A 115 28.74 -5.29 -49.18
N THR A 116 27.60 -4.64 -48.88
CA THR A 116 27.03 -3.63 -49.80
C THR A 116 26.10 -2.64 -49.08
N ARG A 117 26.18 -1.38 -49.54
CA ARG A 117 25.63 -0.13 -49.01
C ARG A 117 24.83 0.59 -50.11
N ALA A 118 23.69 1.21 -49.79
CA ALA A 118 23.09 2.46 -50.35
C ALA A 118 21.71 2.70 -49.67
N LYS A 119 21.34 3.84 -49.05
CA LYS A 119 20.92 5.19 -49.57
C LYS A 119 19.72 5.08 -50.56
N THR A 120 18.60 5.84 -50.52
CA THR A 120 18.21 7.23 -50.14
C THR A 120 16.64 7.28 -50.07
N GLU A 121 15.93 8.15 -49.34
CA GLU A 121 15.20 9.40 -49.73
C GLU A 121 14.01 9.53 -48.72
N GLU A 122 13.85 10.55 -47.86
CA GLU A 122 13.31 11.92 -48.03
C GLU A 122 11.94 12.07 -48.71
N THR A 123 10.92 12.53 -47.95
CA THR A 123 9.81 13.37 -48.45
C THR A 123 9.13 14.10 -47.28
N GLU A 124 9.29 15.42 -47.27
CA GLU A 124 8.50 16.39 -46.52
C GLU A 124 7.14 16.62 -47.18
N THR A 125 6.08 16.87 -46.40
CA THR A 125 4.92 17.64 -46.88
C THR A 125 4.41 18.56 -45.76
N THR A 126 4.48 19.85 -46.06
CA THR A 126 3.96 21.00 -45.32
C THR A 126 2.47 21.19 -45.66
N PHE A 127 1.62 21.52 -44.68
CA PHE A 127 0.31 22.11 -44.95
C PHE A 127 -0.02 23.16 -43.88
N GLU A 128 -0.36 24.36 -44.32
CA GLU A 128 -0.75 25.51 -43.50
C GLU A 128 -2.17 25.98 -43.86
N HIS A 129 -2.81 26.57 -42.83
CA HIS A 129 -3.79 27.66 -42.83
C HIS A 129 -5.30 27.44 -43.11
N SER A 130 -6.05 27.62 -42.01
CA SER A 130 -7.14 28.60 -41.76
C SER A 130 -8.50 28.53 -42.47
N GLY A 131 -9.56 28.65 -41.64
CA GLY A 131 -10.92 29.03 -42.08
C GLY A 131 -11.95 29.08 -40.94
N THR A 132 -12.30 30.30 -40.52
CA THR A 132 -13.29 30.77 -39.53
C THR A 132 -14.75 30.76 -40.02
N SER A 133 -15.74 30.66 -39.10
CA SER A 133 -17.08 31.34 -39.06
C SER A 133 -18.13 30.47 -38.33
N THR A 134 -18.56 30.79 -37.09
CA THR A 134 -19.79 31.54 -36.69
C THR A 134 -21.09 31.17 -37.41
N VAL A 135 -22.15 30.76 -36.69
CA VAL A 135 -23.38 31.51 -36.30
C VAL A 135 -24.31 30.60 -35.42
N ASP A 136 -25.03 31.29 -34.53
CA ASP A 136 -26.02 30.93 -33.49
C ASP A 136 -27.13 29.91 -33.79
N ASP A 137 -27.69 29.29 -32.73
CA ASP A 137 -29.11 29.48 -32.37
C ASP A 137 -29.49 28.98 -30.96
N GLN A 138 -30.35 29.76 -30.32
CA GLN A 138 -31.02 29.57 -29.02
C GLN A 138 -32.18 28.56 -29.14
N ASP A 139 -32.44 27.73 -28.12
CA ASP A 139 -33.61 27.89 -27.22
C ASP A 139 -33.78 26.74 -26.19
N SER A 140 -33.89 27.14 -24.93
CA SER A 140 -34.88 26.77 -23.90
C SER A 140 -35.39 25.31 -23.74
N SER A 141 -35.04 24.66 -22.61
CA SER A 141 -35.93 24.48 -21.42
C SER A 141 -35.72 23.19 -20.59
N SER A 142 -35.63 23.40 -19.27
CA SER A 142 -36.04 22.54 -18.14
C SER A 142 -35.48 21.11 -17.96
N SER A 143 -34.72 20.88 -16.89
CA SER A 143 -35.17 20.18 -15.65
C SER A 143 -34.06 19.42 -14.90
N SER A 144 -34.26 19.34 -13.58
CA SER A 144 -33.72 18.38 -12.60
C SER A 144 -32.23 18.44 -12.22
N SER A 145 -32.01 19.06 -11.06
CA SER A 145 -30.81 19.03 -10.24
C SER A 145 -30.50 17.61 -9.74
N SER A 146 -29.32 17.09 -10.11
CA SER A 146 -28.72 15.87 -9.56
C SER A 146 -27.32 16.21 -9.05
N THR A 147 -27.19 16.34 -7.73
CA THR A 147 -25.93 16.57 -7.01
C THR A 147 -25.15 15.27 -6.87
N SER A 148 -24.10 15.14 -7.68
CA SER A 148 -22.94 14.24 -7.52
C SER A 148 -21.92 14.89 -6.56
N PRO A 149 -20.89 14.18 -6.07
CA PRO A 149 -20.16 14.58 -4.87
C PRO A 149 -19.12 15.65 -5.24
N GLU A 150 -19.44 16.91 -4.96
CA GLU A 150 -18.51 18.02 -5.15
C GLU A 150 -17.31 17.91 -4.21
N GLU A 151 -16.12 17.86 -4.83
CA GLU A 151 -14.99 18.66 -4.37
C GLU A 151 -15.44 20.13 -4.37
N HIS A 152 -15.73 20.69 -3.18
CA HIS A 152 -16.06 22.11 -3.05
C HIS A 152 -14.90 22.98 -3.56
N GLN A 153 -15.18 23.73 -4.63
CA GLN A 153 -14.42 24.89 -5.07
C GLN A 153 -14.82 26.14 -4.28
N ASP A 154 -13.84 27.02 -4.14
CA ASP A 154 -13.78 28.21 -3.29
C ASP A 154 -15.00 29.15 -3.38
N GLN A 155 -15.59 29.44 -2.22
CA GLN A 155 -16.17 30.73 -1.92
C GLN A 155 -15.66 31.19 -0.55
N ASP A 156 -15.09 32.39 -0.55
CA ASP A 156 -14.62 33.16 0.60
C ASP A 156 -15.62 33.08 1.76
N ASP A 157 -15.25 32.42 2.86
CA ASP A 157 -15.80 32.75 4.17
C ASP A 157 -14.83 32.39 5.30
N THR A 158 -14.28 33.46 5.89
CA THR A 158 -13.63 33.55 7.20
C THR A 158 -12.55 32.52 7.51
N THR A 159 -11.34 32.78 7.00
CA THR A 159 -10.07 32.22 7.47
C THR A 159 -9.83 32.59 8.94
N MET A 160 -10.42 31.86 9.88
CA MET A 160 -9.84 31.78 11.22
C MET A 160 -8.53 31.02 11.08
N ALA A 161 -7.41 31.74 11.18
CA ALA A 161 -6.09 31.18 11.36
C ALA A 161 -6.13 30.19 12.53
N MET A 162 -6.26 28.90 12.22
CA MET A 162 -6.37 27.83 13.20
C MET A 162 -5.01 27.61 13.83
N THR A 163 -4.77 28.38 14.88
CA THR A 163 -3.66 28.17 15.81
C THR A 163 -3.84 26.77 16.40
N LEU A 164 -2.78 25.94 16.40
CA LEU A 164 -2.74 24.64 17.09
C LEU A 164 -3.31 24.80 18.51
N VAL A 165 -4.56 24.35 18.72
CA VAL A 165 -5.25 24.53 19.99
C VAL A 165 -4.53 23.70 21.03
N ARG A 166 -4.14 24.30 22.15
CA ARG A 166 -3.50 23.60 23.28
C ARG A 166 -4.53 22.66 23.92
N PRO A 167 -4.17 21.43 24.34
CA PRO A 167 -5.12 20.51 24.97
C PRO A 167 -5.92 21.20 26.08
N SER A 168 -7.23 21.11 26.02
CA SER A 168 -8.11 21.71 26.99
C SER A 168 -8.31 20.74 28.16
N ASN A 169 -7.75 21.07 29.34
CA ASN A 169 -7.84 20.19 30.51
C ASN A 169 -9.24 20.14 31.16
N THR A 170 -10.26 20.76 30.55
CA THR A 170 -11.57 20.99 31.18
C THR A 170 -12.79 20.74 30.26
N GLY A 171 -12.59 20.13 29.09
CA GLY A 171 -13.67 19.79 28.15
C GLY A 171 -14.29 18.40 28.35
N PRO A 172 -15.46 18.12 27.75
CA PRO A 172 -16.12 16.80 27.82
C PRO A 172 -15.27 15.66 27.23
N TYR A 173 -14.30 16.00 26.38
CA TYR A 173 -13.39 15.06 25.72
C TYR A 173 -11.93 15.20 26.16
N ALA A 174 -11.67 15.84 27.31
CA ALA A 174 -10.31 16.08 27.81
C ALA A 174 -9.47 14.78 27.91
N ASN A 175 -10.10 13.67 28.30
CA ASN A 175 -9.43 12.37 28.36
C ASN A 175 -9.02 11.87 26.96
N LEU A 176 -9.89 12.02 25.95
CA LEU A 176 -9.57 11.65 24.57
C LEU A 176 -8.43 12.52 24.02
N GLU A 177 -8.49 13.84 24.26
CA GLU A 177 -7.40 14.76 23.91
C GLU A 177 -6.06 14.36 24.53
N GLN A 178 -6.06 14.01 25.82
CA GLN A 178 -4.87 13.58 26.53
C GLN A 178 -4.30 12.28 25.94
N VAL A 179 -5.15 11.29 25.68
CA VAL A 179 -4.71 10.01 25.10
C VAL A 179 -4.22 10.20 23.66
N LEU A 180 -4.89 11.00 22.83
CA LEU A 180 -4.39 11.36 21.50
C LEU A 180 -3.02 12.03 21.58
N GLY A 181 -2.81 12.90 22.59
CA GLY A 181 -1.50 13.46 22.90
C GLY A 181 -0.45 12.42 23.33
N SER A 182 -0.84 11.24 23.82
CA SER A 182 0.11 10.17 24.18
C SER A 182 0.67 9.42 22.98
N VAL A 183 -0.04 9.42 21.84
CA VAL A 183 0.43 8.81 20.57
C VAL A 183 1.77 9.40 20.16
N PHE A 184 1.95 10.71 20.39
CA PHE A 184 3.21 11.43 20.18
C PHE A 184 4.40 10.74 20.86
N ASN A 185 4.33 10.52 22.17
CA ASN A 185 5.44 9.95 22.94
C ASN A 185 5.73 8.52 22.51
N TRP A 186 4.67 7.77 22.17
CA TRP A 186 4.79 6.40 21.71
C TRP A 186 5.45 6.35 20.31
N SER A 187 5.03 7.18 19.35
CA SER A 187 5.65 7.25 18.02
C SER A 187 7.11 7.69 18.10
N GLN A 188 7.43 8.67 18.95
CA GLN A 188 8.80 9.09 19.19
C GLN A 188 9.66 7.95 19.74
N SER A 189 9.13 7.17 20.69
CA SER A 189 9.85 6.00 21.21
C SER A 189 10.15 4.95 20.11
N LYS A 190 9.26 4.80 19.12
CA LYS A 190 9.48 3.91 17.97
C LYS A 190 10.60 4.44 17.06
N LEU A 191 10.67 5.75 16.85
CA LEU A 191 11.74 6.42 16.11
C LEU A 191 13.10 6.33 16.81
N GLU A 192 13.14 6.39 18.15
CA GLU A 192 14.41 6.39 18.89
C GLU A 192 14.96 4.98 19.12
N PHE A 193 14.10 4.00 19.44
CA PHE A 193 14.55 2.72 20.01
C PHE A 193 14.47 1.50 19.08
N LEU A 194 13.89 1.61 17.87
CA LEU A 194 13.77 0.49 16.94
C LEU A 194 14.49 0.77 15.60
N PRO A 195 15.78 0.36 15.47
CA PRO A 195 16.49 0.48 14.20
C PRO A 195 15.97 -0.48 13.10
N ASN A 196 15.23 -1.53 13.47
CA ASN A 196 14.69 -2.55 12.55
C ASN A 196 13.19 -2.76 12.76
N ILE A 197 12.37 -1.73 12.54
CA ILE A 197 10.94 -1.96 12.34
C ILE A 197 10.80 -2.76 11.03
N SER A 198 10.00 -3.83 11.05
CA SER A 198 9.61 -4.55 9.83
C SER A 198 8.96 -3.55 8.89
N ASP A 199 9.58 -3.28 7.73
CA ASP A 199 9.06 -2.35 6.74
C ASP A 199 7.79 -2.93 6.08
N PRO A 200 6.59 -2.46 6.47
CA PRO A 200 5.35 -3.04 5.97
C PRO A 200 5.20 -2.79 4.47
N MET A 201 5.74 -1.67 3.97
CA MET A 201 5.70 -1.34 2.55
C MET A 201 6.63 -2.25 1.75
N SER A 202 7.82 -2.58 2.25
CA SER A 202 8.67 -3.62 1.61
C SER A 202 7.95 -4.96 1.51
N ALA A 203 7.30 -5.41 2.59
CA ALA A 203 6.54 -6.66 2.58
C ALA A 203 5.35 -6.61 1.60
N TYR A 204 4.70 -5.47 1.50
CA TYR A 204 3.64 -5.18 0.53
C TYR A 204 4.15 -5.17 -0.92
N LEU A 205 5.33 -4.59 -1.16
CA LEU A 205 5.97 -4.52 -2.48
C LEU A 205 6.47 -5.89 -2.95
N ALA A 206 6.93 -6.72 -2.03
CA ALA A 206 7.40 -8.07 -2.31
C ALA A 206 6.27 -9.07 -2.69
N ASN A 207 5.02 -8.82 -2.27
CA ASN A 207 3.90 -9.74 -2.48
C ASN A 207 2.78 -9.11 -3.32
N PRO A 208 3.01 -8.89 -4.63
CA PRO A 208 2.16 -7.98 -5.36
C PRO A 208 0.70 -8.44 -5.56
N ASN A 209 0.49 -9.74 -5.64
CA ASN A 209 -0.81 -10.36 -5.87
C ASN A 209 -1.58 -10.64 -4.57
N SER A 210 -0.90 -10.58 -3.43
CA SER A 210 -1.46 -10.93 -2.13
C SER A 210 -0.74 -10.11 -1.06
N PRO A 211 -1.13 -8.82 -0.91
CA PRO A 211 -0.62 -8.01 0.19
C PRO A 211 -0.71 -8.76 1.52
N PRO A 212 0.27 -8.59 2.43
CA PRO A 212 0.18 -9.18 3.75
C PRO A 212 -1.14 -8.79 4.42
N ILE A 213 -1.86 -9.76 4.99
CA ILE A 213 -3.15 -9.50 5.64
C ILE A 213 -2.99 -8.58 6.86
N GLN A 214 -1.77 -8.48 7.40
CA GLN A 214 -1.36 -7.59 8.47
C GLN A 214 -1.18 -6.13 8.03
N ASP A 215 -1.18 -5.83 6.72
CA ASP A 215 -1.03 -4.46 6.22
C ASP A 215 -2.26 -3.61 6.53
N SER A 216 -2.10 -2.66 7.46
CA SER A 216 -3.15 -1.73 7.87
C SER A 216 -3.66 -0.84 6.74
N ARG A 217 -2.83 -0.56 5.71
CA ARG A 217 -3.28 0.18 4.51
C ARG A 217 -4.35 -0.59 3.77
N THR A 218 -4.18 -1.90 3.60
CA THR A 218 -5.15 -2.76 2.94
C THR A 218 -6.49 -2.75 3.67
N MET A 219 -6.49 -2.79 5.01
CA MET A 219 -7.71 -2.65 5.82
C MET A 219 -8.40 -1.31 5.59
N TYR A 220 -7.66 -0.21 5.66
CA TYR A 220 -8.21 1.13 5.41
C TYR A 220 -8.80 1.25 3.99
N ARG A 221 -8.10 0.74 2.96
CA ARG A 221 -8.62 0.75 1.58
C ARG A 221 -9.89 -0.10 1.40
N ILE A 222 -10.06 -1.17 2.17
CA ILE A 222 -11.31 -1.96 2.14
C ILE A 222 -12.47 -1.14 2.70
N PHE A 223 -12.25 -0.36 3.76
CA PHE A 223 -13.29 0.55 4.28
C PHE A 223 -13.56 1.73 3.33
N GLU A 224 -12.55 2.27 2.62
CA GLU A 224 -12.81 3.21 1.52
C GLU A 224 -13.76 2.59 0.48
N LEU A 225 -13.55 1.33 0.10
CA LEU A 225 -14.45 0.61 -0.81
C LEU A 225 -15.87 0.45 -0.24
N VAL A 226 -16.04 0.27 1.07
CA VAL A 226 -17.38 0.26 1.71
C VAL A 226 -18.11 1.56 1.40
N PHE A 227 -17.45 2.70 1.57
CA PHE A 227 -18.06 4.00 1.34
C PHE A 227 -18.33 4.25 -0.14
N ASP A 228 -17.42 3.88 -1.02
CA ASP A 228 -17.61 4.00 -2.48
C ASP A 228 -18.81 3.16 -2.95
N LEU A 229 -18.92 1.91 -2.48
CA LEU A 229 -20.05 1.03 -2.81
C LEU A 229 -21.37 1.56 -2.26
N TRP A 230 -21.37 2.12 -1.05
CA TRP A 230 -22.55 2.74 -0.47
C TRP A 230 -23.00 3.95 -1.27
N TYR A 231 -22.05 4.82 -1.66
CA TYR A 231 -22.30 5.99 -2.49
C TYR A 231 -22.98 5.61 -3.82
N HIS A 232 -22.58 4.49 -4.42
CA HIS A 232 -23.19 3.96 -5.65
C HIS A 232 -24.45 3.10 -5.41
N GLY A 233 -25.03 3.11 -4.22
CA GLY A 233 -26.25 2.37 -3.89
C GLY A 233 -26.10 0.85 -3.86
N LYS A 234 -24.86 0.33 -3.75
CA LYS A 234 -24.55 -1.11 -3.69
C LYS A 234 -24.39 -1.59 -2.24
N GLY A 235 -25.47 -1.45 -1.46
CA GLY A 235 -25.49 -1.81 -0.03
C GLY A 235 -25.05 -3.24 0.28
N ASP A 236 -25.46 -4.23 -0.54
CA ASP A 236 -25.07 -5.63 -0.35
C ASP A 236 -23.56 -5.85 -0.50
N LEU A 237 -22.96 -5.23 -1.53
CA LEU A 237 -21.52 -5.27 -1.76
C LEU A 237 -20.78 -4.49 -0.67
N ALA A 238 -21.30 -3.34 -0.23
CA ALA A 238 -20.74 -2.58 0.87
C ALA A 238 -20.71 -3.42 2.17
N GLY A 239 -21.76 -4.19 2.45
CA GLY A 239 -21.80 -5.13 3.56
C GLY A 239 -20.81 -6.30 3.43
N MET A 240 -20.56 -6.79 2.21
CA MET A 240 -19.49 -7.76 1.95
C MET A 240 -18.10 -7.17 2.19
N ALA A 241 -17.84 -5.96 1.68
CA ALA A 241 -16.59 -5.24 1.90
C ALA A 241 -16.37 -4.96 3.40
N ALA A 242 -17.41 -4.55 4.13
CA ALA A 242 -17.31 -4.30 5.56
C ALA A 242 -16.92 -5.57 6.33
N ARG A 243 -17.57 -6.71 6.06
CA ARG A 243 -17.20 -8.02 6.65
C ARG A 243 -15.74 -8.38 6.36
N ARG A 244 -15.26 -8.14 5.14
CA ARG A 244 -13.85 -8.33 4.80
C ARG A 244 -12.93 -7.39 5.58
N GLY A 245 -13.32 -6.12 5.75
CA GLY A 245 -12.57 -5.13 6.54
C GLY A 245 -12.44 -5.54 8.01
N PHE A 246 -13.54 -5.99 8.63
CA PHE A 246 -13.53 -6.56 9.97
C PHE A 246 -12.64 -7.79 10.09
N TYR A 247 -12.69 -8.69 9.10
CA TYR A 247 -11.81 -9.87 9.09
C TYR A 247 -10.33 -9.47 9.03
N VAL A 248 -9.95 -8.52 8.16
CA VAL A 248 -8.57 -8.04 8.06
C VAL A 248 -8.12 -7.35 9.36
N LEU A 249 -9.01 -6.62 10.03
CA LEU A 249 -8.72 -5.96 11.31
C LEU A 249 -8.21 -6.94 12.39
N GLU A 250 -8.66 -8.19 12.38
CA GLU A 250 -8.20 -9.24 13.33
C GLU A 250 -6.69 -9.53 13.21
N PHE A 251 -6.11 -9.34 12.03
CA PHE A 251 -4.70 -9.59 11.75
C PHE A 251 -3.86 -8.32 11.83
N VAL A 252 -4.43 -7.19 11.40
CA VAL A 252 -3.74 -5.89 11.41
C VAL A 252 -3.37 -5.44 12.83
N LEU A 253 -4.17 -5.79 13.84
CA LEU A 253 -3.88 -5.49 15.25
C LEU A 253 -2.75 -6.34 15.85
N SER A 254 -2.21 -7.32 15.11
CA SER A 254 -1.02 -8.06 15.50
C SER A 254 0.30 -7.33 15.20
N GLU A 255 0.25 -6.27 14.39
CA GLU A 255 1.41 -5.43 14.07
C GLU A 255 1.54 -4.26 15.03
N ASP A 256 2.76 -4.00 15.50
CA ASP A 256 3.07 -2.92 16.43
C ASP A 256 3.82 -1.78 15.69
N HIS A 257 3.12 -1.19 14.70
CA HIS A 257 3.63 -0.15 13.80
C HIS A 257 2.84 1.17 13.91
N PRO A 258 3.47 2.36 13.85
CA PRO A 258 2.77 3.63 13.95
C PRO A 258 1.60 3.85 12.98
N ASP A 259 1.76 3.46 11.72
CA ASP A 259 0.70 3.51 10.70
C ASP A 259 -0.62 2.86 11.13
N LEU A 260 -0.58 1.81 11.97
CA LEU A 260 -1.78 1.13 12.44
C LEU A 260 -2.74 2.11 13.14
N ILE A 261 -2.22 2.91 14.06
CA ILE A 261 -3.04 3.85 14.85
C ILE A 261 -3.75 4.81 13.89
N TRP A 262 -2.99 5.32 12.93
CA TRP A 262 -3.42 6.33 12.00
C TRP A 262 -4.45 5.80 11.00
N HIS A 263 -4.24 4.63 10.41
CA HIS A 263 -5.24 4.00 9.55
C HIS A 263 -6.55 3.66 10.28
N VAL A 264 -6.48 3.26 11.55
CA VAL A 264 -7.67 3.04 12.38
C VAL A 264 -8.40 4.37 12.63
N LEU A 265 -7.67 5.43 12.96
CA LEU A 265 -8.23 6.76 13.19
C LEU A 265 -8.82 7.38 11.91
N ASP A 266 -8.19 7.19 10.77
CA ASP A 266 -8.67 7.61 9.45
C ASP A 266 -10.00 6.91 9.13
N THR A 267 -10.06 5.60 9.37
CA THR A 267 -11.30 4.82 9.19
C THR A 267 -12.43 5.38 10.06
N ILE A 268 -12.15 5.65 11.34
CA ILE A 268 -13.14 6.22 12.27
C ILE A 268 -13.58 7.61 11.83
N PHE A 269 -12.62 8.45 11.43
CA PHE A 269 -12.91 9.79 10.91
C PHE A 269 -13.87 9.72 9.72
N ASP A 270 -13.56 8.89 8.72
CA ASP A 270 -14.40 8.74 7.53
C ASP A 270 -15.81 8.23 7.87
N MET A 271 -15.94 7.31 8.82
CA MET A 271 -17.26 6.83 9.25
C MET A 271 -18.08 7.93 9.93
N VAL A 272 -17.45 8.80 10.74
CA VAL A 272 -18.13 9.90 11.43
C VAL A 272 -18.48 11.02 10.45
N ASP A 273 -17.51 11.44 9.64
CA ASP A 273 -17.64 12.53 8.66
C ASP A 273 -18.70 12.22 7.59
N ARG A 274 -18.81 10.95 7.18
CA ARG A 274 -19.83 10.49 6.21
C ARG A 274 -21.15 10.06 6.85
N GLY A 275 -21.28 10.13 8.18
CA GLY A 275 -22.52 9.79 8.89
C GLY A 275 -22.82 8.30 9.01
N HIS A 276 -21.85 7.41 8.80
CA HIS A 276 -22.00 5.95 8.96
C HIS A 276 -21.92 5.51 10.44
N LEU A 277 -22.79 6.06 11.29
CA LEU A 277 -22.69 5.93 12.76
C LEU A 277 -22.88 4.51 13.28
N GLN A 278 -23.73 3.70 12.63
CA GLN A 278 -23.92 2.30 13.02
C GLN A 278 -22.67 1.47 12.73
N LEU A 279 -22.05 1.67 11.57
CA LEU A 279 -20.80 1.00 11.21
C LEU A 279 -19.67 1.46 12.14
N MET A 280 -19.62 2.75 12.47
CA MET A 280 -18.67 3.30 13.44
C MET A 280 -18.79 2.63 14.82
N GLY A 281 -20.01 2.51 15.35
CA GLY A 281 -20.24 1.85 16.64
C GLY A 281 -19.76 0.39 16.63
N LEU A 282 -20.12 -0.37 15.59
CA LEU A 282 -19.64 -1.75 15.40
C LEU A 282 -18.12 -1.84 15.30
N PHE A 283 -17.50 -0.91 14.57
CA PHE A 283 -16.06 -0.84 14.38
C PHE A 283 -15.33 -0.56 15.69
N VAL A 284 -15.73 0.49 16.42
CA VAL A 284 -15.11 0.87 17.69
C VAL A 284 -15.26 -0.23 18.73
N ASP A 285 -16.45 -0.82 18.87
CA ASP A 285 -16.66 -1.91 19.84
C ASP A 285 -15.81 -3.14 19.51
N HIS A 286 -15.79 -3.57 18.24
CA HIS A 286 -15.01 -4.74 17.83
C HIS A 286 -13.50 -4.51 17.93
N ALA A 287 -13.02 -3.38 17.42
CA ALA A 287 -11.62 -2.96 17.52
C ALA A 287 -11.17 -2.87 18.98
N THR A 288 -12.01 -2.34 19.88
CA THR A 288 -11.71 -2.27 21.32
C THR A 288 -11.49 -3.65 21.92
N VAL A 289 -12.35 -4.64 21.58
CA VAL A 289 -12.21 -5.99 22.12
C VAL A 289 -10.95 -6.67 21.59
N LEU A 290 -10.67 -6.54 20.29
CA LEU A 290 -9.45 -7.09 19.69
C LEU A 290 -8.19 -6.45 20.26
N ALA A 291 -8.13 -5.11 20.29
CA ALA A 291 -7.03 -4.35 20.86
C ALA A 291 -6.76 -4.74 22.32
N LYS A 292 -7.80 -4.94 23.12
CA LYS A 292 -7.66 -5.37 24.52
C LYS A 292 -7.03 -6.77 24.65
N ARG A 293 -7.22 -7.65 23.65
CA ARG A 293 -6.69 -9.01 23.65
C ARG A 293 -5.26 -9.08 23.10
N GLN A 294 -4.97 -8.28 22.08
CA GLN A 294 -3.73 -8.39 21.30
C GLN A 294 -2.67 -7.34 21.67
N LEU A 295 -3.07 -6.16 22.15
CA LEU A 295 -2.16 -5.06 22.44
C LEU A 295 -1.92 -4.90 23.95
N PRO A 296 -0.76 -4.34 24.35
CA PRO A 296 -0.50 -3.98 25.75
C PRO A 296 -1.58 -3.03 26.31
N ALA A 297 -1.86 -3.13 27.61
CA ALA A 297 -2.91 -2.33 28.25
C ALA A 297 -2.67 -0.80 28.18
N GLN A 298 -1.42 -0.39 27.94
CA GLN A 298 -0.97 1.01 27.86
C GLN A 298 -0.77 1.44 26.39
N HIS A 299 -1.10 0.58 25.43
CA HIS A 299 -0.99 0.92 24.02
C HIS A 299 -1.95 2.06 23.67
N PRO A 300 -1.49 3.16 23.02
CA PRO A 300 -2.32 4.32 22.75
C PRO A 300 -3.62 3.99 22.00
N LEU A 301 -3.55 3.11 20.99
CA LEU A 301 -4.74 2.69 20.24
C LEU A 301 -5.85 2.11 21.13
N LEU A 302 -5.52 1.25 22.09
CA LEU A 302 -6.50 0.67 23.01
C LEU A 302 -7.15 1.77 23.87
N LEU A 303 -6.35 2.69 24.39
CA LEU A 303 -6.82 3.79 25.21
C LEU A 303 -7.73 4.73 24.40
N ILE A 304 -7.36 5.05 23.16
CA ILE A 304 -8.18 5.86 22.24
C ILE A 304 -9.53 5.20 22.02
N LEU A 305 -9.53 3.92 21.62
CA LEU A 305 -10.76 3.17 21.34
C LEU A 305 -11.69 3.12 22.55
N GLN A 306 -11.14 3.00 23.77
CA GLN A 306 -11.93 3.06 25.00
C GLN A 306 -12.56 4.44 25.25
N GLN A 307 -11.84 5.53 24.95
CA GLN A 307 -12.38 6.89 25.09
C GLN A 307 -13.46 7.18 24.04
N LEU A 308 -13.28 6.72 22.81
CA LEU A 308 -14.24 6.89 21.72
C LEU A 308 -15.63 6.34 22.05
N ARG A 309 -15.73 5.24 22.80
CA ARG A 309 -17.02 4.67 23.24
C ARG A 309 -17.87 5.61 24.11
N ASN A 310 -17.27 6.68 24.66
CA ASN A 310 -17.96 7.66 25.50
C ASN A 310 -18.20 9.00 24.77
N VAL A 311 -17.91 9.07 23.47
CA VAL A 311 -18.10 10.30 22.69
C VAL A 311 -19.58 10.48 22.30
N ASP A 312 -20.05 11.72 22.25
CA ASP A 312 -21.37 12.01 21.68
C ASP A 312 -21.29 12.01 20.15
N TYR A 313 -21.88 10.97 19.57
CA TYR A 313 -22.01 10.81 18.12
C TYR A 313 -23.40 11.19 17.61
N HIS A 314 -24.35 11.45 18.50
CA HIS A 314 -25.74 11.71 18.15
C HIS A 314 -25.98 13.17 17.81
N SER A 315 -25.27 14.09 18.47
CA SER A 315 -25.29 15.52 18.12
C SER A 315 -24.35 15.84 16.95
N ASP A 316 -24.73 16.84 16.16
CA ASP A 316 -23.89 17.36 15.07
C ASP A 316 -22.64 18.04 15.64
N GLU A 317 -22.80 18.75 16.77
CA GLU A 317 -21.71 19.37 17.52
C GLU A 317 -20.70 18.33 18.01
N GLY A 318 -21.16 17.21 18.58
CA GLY A 318 -20.31 16.13 19.06
C GLY A 318 -19.49 15.49 17.95
N ARG A 319 -20.12 15.19 16.80
CA ARG A 319 -19.43 14.65 15.62
C ARG A 319 -18.41 15.63 15.05
N SER A 320 -18.80 16.88 14.86
CA SER A 320 -17.92 17.94 14.35
C SER A 320 -16.71 18.14 15.27
N TYR A 321 -16.93 18.12 16.59
CA TYR A 321 -15.86 18.24 17.57
C TYR A 321 -14.91 17.04 17.55
N LEU A 322 -15.42 15.81 17.42
CA LEU A 322 -14.56 14.63 17.27
C LEU A 322 -13.70 14.71 16.00
N CYS A 323 -14.31 15.04 14.86
CA CYS A 323 -13.58 15.25 13.60
C CYS A 323 -12.48 16.30 13.76
N HIS A 324 -12.79 17.39 14.47
CA HIS A 324 -11.80 18.40 14.82
C HIS A 324 -10.66 17.82 15.68
N LEU A 325 -10.94 17.06 16.74
CA LEU A 325 -9.92 16.45 17.60
C LEU A 325 -9.00 15.50 16.84
N LEU A 326 -9.56 14.60 16.02
CA LEU A 326 -8.79 13.67 15.21
C LEU A 326 -7.89 14.43 14.22
N ARG A 327 -8.41 15.52 13.62
CA ARG A 327 -7.64 16.40 12.74
C ARG A 327 -6.49 17.07 13.47
N GLN A 328 -6.72 17.62 14.66
CA GLN A 328 -5.65 18.23 15.45
C GLN A 328 -4.58 17.21 15.87
N ALA A 329 -4.99 16.00 16.25
CA ALA A 329 -4.04 14.92 16.56
C ALA A 329 -3.18 14.56 15.35
N TRP A 330 -3.79 14.46 14.16
CA TRP A 330 -3.07 14.21 12.91
C TRP A 330 -2.05 15.31 12.59
N LEU A 331 -2.47 16.58 12.64
CA LEU A 331 -1.59 17.71 12.34
C LEU A 331 -0.40 17.78 13.30
N ARG A 332 -0.61 17.53 14.60
CA ARG A 332 0.48 17.43 15.58
C ARG A 332 1.44 16.29 15.28
N ASN A 333 0.94 15.15 14.79
CA ASN A 333 1.78 14.04 14.37
C ASN A 333 2.64 14.43 13.15
N VAL A 334 2.07 15.13 12.16
CA VAL A 334 2.83 15.67 11.02
C VAL A 334 3.91 16.64 11.50
N ASP A 335 3.60 17.55 12.42
CA ASP A 335 4.58 18.50 12.96
C ASP A 335 5.73 17.80 13.69
N LEU A 336 5.46 16.75 14.49
CA LEU A 336 6.50 15.95 15.14
C LEU A 336 7.33 15.21 14.10
N LEU A 337 6.71 14.40 13.24
CA LEU A 337 7.44 13.60 12.25
C LEU A 337 8.27 14.52 11.34
N GLY A 338 7.75 15.71 11.04
CA GLY A 338 8.46 16.76 10.32
C GLY A 338 9.73 17.29 11.01
N GLN A 339 9.81 17.26 12.34
CA GLN A 339 11.03 17.61 13.09
C GLN A 339 12.13 16.56 12.91
N HIS A 340 11.77 15.31 12.61
CA HIS A 340 12.71 14.23 12.45
C HIS A 340 13.27 14.08 11.02
N ILE A 341 12.76 14.82 10.03
CA ILE A 341 13.21 14.74 8.63
C ILE A 341 14.73 14.92 8.52
N GLU A 342 15.28 15.96 9.15
CA GLU A 342 16.70 16.29 9.03
C GLU A 342 17.61 15.26 9.71
N THR A 343 17.17 14.77 10.88
CA THR A 343 17.93 13.88 11.77
C THR A 343 17.75 12.40 11.46
N SER A 344 16.78 12.03 10.63
CA SER A 344 16.47 10.62 10.37
C SER A 344 17.52 9.97 9.47
N ASP A 345 17.81 8.71 9.77
CA ASP A 345 18.65 7.84 8.95
C ASP A 345 18.03 7.68 7.54
N SER A 346 18.88 7.60 6.52
CA SER A 346 18.50 7.43 5.11
C SER A 346 17.78 6.10 4.83
N HIS A 347 17.69 5.21 5.82
CA HIS A 347 16.97 3.94 5.72
C HIS A 347 15.54 3.99 6.31
N ARG A 348 15.10 5.12 6.88
CA ARG A 348 13.79 5.24 7.54
C ARG A 348 12.67 5.65 6.57
N LEU A 349 12.45 4.86 5.52
CA LEU A 349 11.42 5.13 4.50
C LEU A 349 10.02 5.30 5.08
N TRP A 350 9.64 4.50 6.08
CA TRP A 350 8.29 4.54 6.67
C TRP A 350 7.90 5.93 7.21
N LEU A 351 8.86 6.71 7.73
CA LEU A 351 8.60 8.08 8.21
C LEU A 351 8.04 8.95 7.07
N TYR A 352 8.70 8.89 5.92
CA TYR A 352 8.34 9.66 4.73
C TYR A 352 7.06 9.12 4.09
N GLU A 353 6.86 7.81 4.08
CA GLU A 353 5.63 7.19 3.59
C GLU A 353 4.42 7.61 4.42
N GLN A 354 4.57 7.65 5.75
CA GLN A 354 3.52 8.11 6.64
C GLN A 354 3.22 9.60 6.44
N LEU A 355 4.27 10.43 6.34
CA LEU A 355 4.13 11.87 6.10
C LEU A 355 3.49 12.19 4.75
N ILE A 356 3.91 11.50 3.68
CA ILE A 356 3.61 11.86 2.30
C ILE A 356 2.42 11.06 1.74
N TRP A 357 2.43 9.73 1.86
CA TRP A 357 1.43 8.84 1.24
C TRP A 357 0.23 8.54 2.12
N ASP A 358 0.44 8.30 3.41
CA ASP A 358 -0.66 8.02 4.34
C ASP A 358 -1.33 9.30 4.84
N GLY A 359 -0.65 10.44 4.62
CA GLY A 359 -1.18 11.77 4.86
C GLY A 359 -2.36 12.20 3.99
N ARG A 360 -2.82 11.42 3.01
CA ARG A 360 -3.81 11.93 2.04
C ARG A 360 -5.25 12.04 2.57
N THR A 361 -5.46 11.84 3.86
CA THR A 361 -6.76 12.01 4.51
C THR A 361 -7.15 13.49 4.61
N ARG A 362 -8.46 13.74 4.68
CA ARG A 362 -9.02 15.08 4.97
C ARG A 362 -8.42 15.70 6.24
N LEU A 363 -7.86 14.85 7.12
CA LEU A 363 -7.14 15.21 8.34
C LEU A 363 -5.82 15.96 8.10
N ARG A 364 -5.11 15.74 6.99
CA ARG A 364 -3.87 16.47 6.68
C ARG A 364 -4.10 17.80 5.97
N LYS A 365 -5.25 18.01 5.32
CA LYS A 365 -5.50 19.23 4.52
C LYS A 365 -5.13 20.47 5.36
N GLY A 366 -4.25 21.33 4.84
CA GLY A 366 -3.75 22.51 5.57
C GLY A 366 -2.59 22.25 6.53
N SER A 367 -1.89 21.11 6.43
CA SER A 367 -0.65 20.86 7.16
C SER A 367 0.48 21.76 6.67
N GLU A 368 1.42 22.06 7.56
CA GLU A 368 2.56 22.93 7.28
C GLU A 368 3.79 22.18 6.72
N LEU A 369 3.60 20.95 6.22
CA LEU A 369 4.69 20.12 5.71
C LEU A 369 5.41 20.77 4.53
N GLY A 370 4.69 21.48 3.65
CA GLY A 370 5.28 22.21 2.53
C GLY A 370 6.30 23.28 2.97
N LYS A 371 6.17 23.86 4.17
CA LYS A 371 7.16 24.81 4.71
C LYS A 371 8.52 24.15 4.99
N ARG A 372 8.57 22.82 5.06
CA ARG A 372 9.79 22.02 5.25
C ARG A 372 10.37 21.49 3.92
N GLN A 373 10.02 22.10 2.78
CA GLN A 373 10.44 21.63 1.45
C GLN A 373 11.94 21.38 1.32
N GLU A 374 12.77 22.27 1.84
CA GLU A 374 14.23 22.18 1.68
C GLU A 374 14.78 20.96 2.43
N ALA A 375 14.41 20.84 3.71
CA ALA A 375 14.78 19.69 4.54
C ALA A 375 14.27 18.37 3.94
N MET A 376 13.04 18.36 3.40
CA MET A 376 12.46 17.18 2.77
C MET A 376 13.22 16.77 1.51
N TYR A 377 13.53 17.71 0.60
CA TYR A 377 14.28 17.41 -0.61
C TYR A 377 15.69 16.93 -0.29
N GLN A 378 16.41 17.60 0.61
CA GLN A 378 17.74 17.18 1.03
C GLN A 378 17.72 15.79 1.67
N ALA A 379 16.69 15.46 2.45
CA ALA A 379 16.56 14.13 3.03
C ALA A 379 16.29 13.05 1.97
N LEU A 380 15.32 13.26 1.08
CA LEU A 380 15.01 12.32 0.00
C LEU A 380 16.17 12.17 -1.00
N GLU A 381 16.99 13.21 -1.20
CA GLU A 381 18.20 13.14 -2.01
C GLU A 381 19.27 12.27 -1.37
N ARG A 382 19.59 12.51 -0.09
CA ARG A 382 20.50 11.64 0.68
C ARG A 382 20.06 10.17 0.67
N MET A 383 18.75 9.91 0.72
CA MET A 383 18.20 8.55 0.62
C MET A 383 18.42 7.91 -0.75
N SER A 384 18.13 8.67 -1.82
CA SER A 384 18.32 8.23 -3.21
C SER A 384 19.80 7.90 -3.48
N GLU A 385 20.72 8.73 -2.99
CA GLU A 385 22.17 8.52 -3.08
C GLU A 385 22.64 7.28 -2.32
N ALA A 386 22.16 7.10 -1.08
CA ALA A 386 22.53 5.95 -0.24
C ALA A 386 22.14 4.60 -0.89
N GLN A 387 20.99 4.56 -1.57
CA GLN A 387 20.49 3.36 -2.24
C GLN A 387 21.18 3.09 -3.59
N THR A 388 21.64 4.13 -4.28
CA THR A 388 22.41 3.97 -5.53
C THR A 388 23.77 3.33 -5.29
N GLN A 389 24.34 3.50 -4.09
CA GLN A 389 25.65 2.94 -3.73
C GLN A 389 25.61 1.43 -3.41
N THR A 390 24.43 0.87 -3.10
CA THR A 390 24.28 -0.52 -2.64
C THR A 390 23.92 -1.52 -3.75
N SER A 391 23.45 -1.08 -4.92
CA SER A 391 23.01 -1.97 -6.02
C SER A 391 23.30 -1.40 -7.42
N LYS A 392 23.61 -2.27 -8.40
CA LYS A 392 23.77 -1.91 -9.83
C LYS A 392 22.46 -1.95 -10.64
N ALA A 393 21.38 -2.45 -10.05
CA ALA A 393 20.04 -2.47 -10.66
C ALA A 393 19.15 -1.44 -9.96
N VAL A 394 18.19 -0.85 -10.70
CA VAL A 394 17.15 0.04 -10.15
C VAL A 394 16.46 -0.69 -9.00
N ASP A 395 16.73 -0.25 -7.77
CA ASP A 395 16.18 -0.84 -6.56
C ASP A 395 14.72 -0.40 -6.37
N ALA A 396 13.89 -1.28 -5.81
CA ALA A 396 12.51 -0.95 -5.47
C ALA A 396 12.46 0.22 -4.49
N ASP A 397 13.46 0.32 -3.60
CA ASP A 397 13.56 1.44 -2.67
C ASP A 397 13.84 2.76 -3.36
N TRP A 398 14.62 2.75 -4.43
CA TRP A 398 14.95 3.97 -5.15
C TRP A 398 13.72 4.53 -5.84
N LEU A 399 12.93 3.65 -6.47
CA LEU A 399 11.64 4.03 -7.06
C LEU A 399 10.64 4.52 -5.99
N ARG A 400 10.68 4.01 -4.75
CA ARG A 400 9.88 4.55 -3.63
C ARG A 400 10.29 5.98 -3.34
N VAL A 401 11.58 6.27 -3.22
CA VAL A 401 12.09 7.62 -2.95
C VAL A 401 11.68 8.60 -4.03
N GLU A 402 11.81 8.22 -5.31
CA GLU A 402 11.40 9.09 -6.43
C GLU A 402 9.88 9.32 -6.45
N ALA A 403 9.08 8.31 -6.16
CA ALA A 403 7.63 8.44 -6.05
C ALA A 403 7.18 9.29 -4.84
N LEU A 404 7.87 9.20 -3.70
CA LEU A 404 7.65 10.07 -2.55
C LEU A 404 7.99 11.53 -2.88
N ARG A 405 9.12 11.76 -3.57
CA ARG A 405 9.54 13.09 -4.02
C ARG A 405 8.52 13.70 -4.97
N LEU A 406 7.98 12.90 -5.89
CA LEU A 406 6.93 13.30 -6.82
C LEU A 406 5.63 13.69 -6.09
N GLU A 407 5.11 12.84 -5.20
CA GLU A 407 3.88 13.15 -4.44
C GLU A 407 4.05 14.41 -3.60
N PHE A 408 5.16 14.53 -2.86
CA PHE A 408 5.42 15.70 -2.02
C PHE A 408 5.47 16.98 -2.85
N THR A 409 6.17 16.95 -4.00
CA THR A 409 6.27 18.11 -4.90
C THR A 409 4.89 18.52 -5.42
N GLN A 410 4.07 17.56 -5.82
CA GLN A 410 2.74 17.86 -6.38
C GLN A 410 1.72 18.26 -5.30
N MET A 411 1.70 17.56 -4.16
CA MET A 411 0.61 17.62 -3.19
C MET A 411 0.88 18.62 -2.05
N ASP A 412 2.13 18.83 -1.66
CA ASP A 412 2.50 19.67 -0.51
C ASP A 412 3.18 20.97 -0.92
N VAL A 413 4.08 20.91 -1.92
CA VAL A 413 4.76 22.10 -2.44
C VAL A 413 3.88 22.83 -3.46
N GLY A 414 3.14 22.07 -4.27
CA GLY A 414 2.27 22.62 -5.32
C GLY A 414 3.04 23.08 -6.57
N ASP A 415 4.30 22.67 -6.71
CA ASP A 415 5.11 22.97 -7.91
C ASP A 415 4.75 22.01 -9.04
N LYS A 416 3.81 22.45 -9.89
CA LYS A 416 3.28 21.66 -11.00
C LYS A 416 4.33 21.36 -12.08
N VAL A 417 5.27 22.28 -12.31
CA VAL A 417 6.30 22.12 -13.35
C VAL A 417 7.30 21.05 -12.92
N LYS A 418 7.83 21.19 -11.71
CA LYS A 418 8.75 20.18 -11.15
C LYS A 418 8.08 18.83 -10.95
N ALA A 419 6.79 18.80 -10.58
CA ALA A 419 6.03 17.55 -10.48
C ALA A 419 5.88 16.86 -11.84
N GLU A 420 5.67 17.61 -12.93
CA GLU A 420 5.62 17.07 -14.28
C GLU A 420 6.95 16.46 -14.70
N GLU A 421 8.06 17.17 -14.47
CA GLU A 421 9.42 16.68 -14.74
C GLU A 421 9.72 15.40 -13.97
N LEU A 422 9.42 15.36 -12.67
CA LEU A 422 9.61 14.17 -11.84
C LEU A 422 8.74 12.99 -12.30
N ALA A 423 7.50 13.25 -12.75
CA ALA A 423 6.62 12.22 -13.27
C ALA A 423 7.17 11.64 -14.59
N VAL A 424 7.61 12.49 -15.53
CA VAL A 424 8.21 12.05 -16.80
C VAL A 424 9.48 11.23 -16.53
N ASN A 425 10.35 11.70 -15.65
CA ASN A 425 11.56 10.96 -15.27
C ASN A 425 11.19 9.58 -14.71
N LEU A 426 10.23 9.50 -13.78
CA LEU A 426 9.78 8.23 -13.20
C LEU A 426 9.17 7.28 -14.24
N LEU A 427 8.47 7.81 -15.26
CA LEU A 427 7.98 7.01 -16.39
C LEU A 427 9.12 6.42 -17.21
N ASP A 428 10.13 7.23 -17.55
CA ASP A 428 11.29 6.78 -18.32
C ASP A 428 12.07 5.67 -17.59
N LEU A 429 12.22 5.81 -16.27
CA LEU A 429 12.89 4.84 -15.41
C LEU A 429 12.14 3.51 -15.32
N THR A 430 10.82 3.54 -15.45
CA THR A 430 9.93 2.37 -15.31
C THR A 430 9.43 1.83 -16.65
N ARG A 431 9.94 2.36 -17.78
CA ARG A 431 9.48 2.04 -19.14
C ARG A 431 9.75 0.60 -19.59
N THR A 432 10.65 -0.13 -18.92
CA THR A 432 11.03 -1.48 -19.35
C THR A 432 9.93 -2.51 -19.08
N ASP A 433 9.34 -3.05 -20.15
CA ASP A 433 8.30 -4.10 -20.09
C ASP A 433 8.80 -5.45 -19.52
N SER A 434 10.13 -5.61 -19.36
CA SER A 434 10.77 -6.77 -18.73
C SER A 434 11.20 -6.53 -17.28
N GLY A 435 10.80 -5.39 -16.69
CA GLY A 435 11.12 -5.04 -15.30
C GLY A 435 10.36 -5.86 -14.25
N PRO A 436 10.76 -5.79 -12.97
CA PRO A 436 9.98 -6.35 -11.87
C PRO A 436 8.58 -5.71 -11.83
N ARG A 437 7.55 -6.42 -11.33
CA ARG A 437 6.18 -5.87 -11.18
C ARG A 437 6.10 -4.60 -10.33
N SER A 438 7.10 -4.32 -9.50
CA SER A 438 7.24 -3.03 -8.80
C SER A 438 7.42 -1.86 -9.77
N ASN A 439 8.04 -2.06 -10.94
CA ASN A 439 8.16 -1.02 -11.96
C ASN A 439 6.77 -0.62 -12.47
N ASP A 440 5.91 -1.58 -12.78
CA ASP A 440 4.52 -1.30 -13.15
C ASP A 440 3.78 -0.54 -12.04
N ARG A 441 4.13 -0.78 -10.76
CA ARG A 441 3.65 -0.01 -9.59
C ARG A 441 3.91 1.47 -9.71
N PHE A 442 5.18 1.82 -9.84
CA PHE A 442 5.62 3.20 -9.91
C PHE A 442 5.29 3.84 -11.27
N HIS A 443 5.21 3.07 -12.35
CA HIS A 443 4.77 3.56 -13.65
C HIS A 443 3.32 4.04 -13.62
N ALA A 444 2.40 3.21 -13.14
CA ALA A 444 0.99 3.61 -13.01
C ALA A 444 0.83 4.81 -12.08
N TYR A 445 1.66 4.87 -11.04
CA TYR A 445 1.67 5.99 -10.11
C TYR A 445 2.07 7.30 -10.81
N ALA A 446 3.18 7.29 -11.55
CA ALA A 446 3.65 8.44 -12.31
C ALA A 446 2.63 8.91 -13.35
N CYS A 447 2.00 7.98 -14.09
CA CYS A 447 0.89 8.30 -15.00
C CYS A 447 -0.25 9.04 -14.29
N LYS A 448 -0.67 8.56 -13.11
CA LYS A 448 -1.72 9.24 -12.35
C LYS A 448 -1.32 10.63 -11.86
N MET A 449 -0.06 10.82 -11.46
CA MET A 449 0.43 12.16 -11.08
C MET A 449 0.46 13.09 -12.28
N LEU A 450 0.91 12.60 -13.44
CA LEU A 450 0.95 13.37 -14.68
C LEU A 450 -0.45 13.75 -15.17
N ALA A 451 -1.41 12.83 -15.07
CA ALA A 451 -2.80 13.11 -15.40
C ALA A 451 -3.37 14.30 -14.61
N ARG A 452 -3.04 14.44 -13.31
CA ARG A 452 -3.48 15.60 -12.51
C ARG A 452 -2.88 16.91 -12.99
N VAL A 453 -1.61 16.90 -13.42
CA VAL A 453 -0.99 18.10 -14.01
C VAL A 453 -1.72 18.47 -15.29
N GLN A 454 -2.06 17.50 -16.12
CA GLN A 454 -2.76 17.69 -17.39
C GLN A 454 -4.20 18.17 -17.20
N GLU A 455 -4.94 17.60 -16.24
CA GLU A 455 -6.27 18.12 -15.86
C GLU A 455 -6.19 19.58 -15.41
N ALA A 456 -5.18 19.95 -14.63
CA ALA A 456 -4.97 21.33 -14.21
C ALA A 456 -4.57 22.28 -15.35
N LYS A 457 -4.15 21.73 -16.50
CA LYS A 457 -3.91 22.45 -17.76
C LYS A 457 -5.09 22.34 -18.73
N GLU A 458 -6.19 21.71 -18.32
CA GLU A 458 -7.36 21.39 -19.17
C GLU A 458 -7.02 20.51 -20.40
N ASP A 459 -5.91 19.78 -20.35
CA ASP A 459 -5.55 18.77 -21.36
C ASP A 459 -6.23 17.44 -21.02
N TRP A 460 -7.54 17.40 -21.27
CA TRP A 460 -8.39 16.27 -20.94
C TRP A 460 -7.97 14.98 -21.67
N ALA A 461 -7.51 15.09 -22.92
CA ALA A 461 -7.15 13.94 -23.75
C ALA A 461 -5.89 13.24 -23.22
N MET A 462 -4.85 14.01 -22.89
CA MET A 462 -3.63 13.44 -22.34
C MET A 462 -3.85 12.89 -20.92
N ALA A 463 -4.65 13.59 -20.10
CA ALA A 463 -5.03 13.10 -18.78
C ALA A 463 -5.77 11.75 -18.87
N GLU A 464 -6.74 11.63 -19.77
CA GLU A 464 -7.46 10.38 -20.04
C GLU A 464 -6.49 9.26 -20.43
N GLN A 465 -5.58 9.53 -21.37
CA GLN A 465 -4.60 8.55 -21.83
C GLN A 465 -3.74 8.04 -20.66
N ASN A 466 -3.25 8.96 -19.82
CA ASN A 466 -2.46 8.61 -18.65
C ASN A 466 -3.26 7.82 -17.61
N LEU A 467 -4.52 8.18 -17.34
CA LEU A 467 -5.36 7.43 -16.41
C LEU A 467 -5.66 6.00 -16.90
N LYS A 468 -5.93 5.83 -18.20
CA LYS A 468 -6.08 4.51 -18.83
C LYS A 468 -4.79 3.70 -18.75
N HIS A 469 -3.64 4.33 -19.00
CA HIS A 469 -2.34 3.66 -18.88
C HIS A 469 -2.03 3.26 -17.42
N ALA A 470 -2.38 4.11 -16.47
CA ALA A 470 -2.26 3.82 -15.04
C ALA A 470 -3.06 2.57 -14.64
N ILE A 471 -4.31 2.48 -15.08
CA ILE A 471 -5.16 1.30 -14.85
C ILE A 471 -4.50 0.05 -15.43
N SER A 472 -4.10 0.07 -16.71
CA SER A 472 -3.48 -1.07 -17.37
C SER A 472 -2.19 -1.55 -16.66
N LYS A 473 -1.30 -0.62 -16.30
CA LYS A 473 -0.09 -0.94 -15.53
C LYS A 473 -0.43 -1.40 -14.11
N ARG A 474 -1.55 -0.98 -13.52
CA ARG A 474 -2.04 -1.48 -12.22
C ARG A 474 -2.52 -2.93 -12.30
N GLU A 475 -3.22 -3.30 -13.37
CA GLU A 475 -3.63 -4.69 -13.62
C GLU A 475 -2.42 -5.61 -13.77
N LEU A 476 -1.42 -5.20 -14.56
CA LEU A 476 -0.15 -5.94 -14.75
C LEU A 476 0.60 -6.11 -13.42
N ALA A 477 0.71 -5.04 -12.64
CA ALA A 477 1.41 -5.04 -11.35
C ALA A 477 0.81 -6.03 -10.34
N HIS A 478 -0.51 -6.23 -10.36
CA HIS A 478 -1.24 -7.04 -9.38
C HIS A 478 -1.70 -8.40 -9.92
N GLY A 479 -1.45 -8.69 -11.20
CA GLY A 479 -1.79 -9.96 -11.85
C GLY A 479 -3.30 -10.25 -11.89
N GLY A 480 -4.14 -9.22 -11.83
CA GLY A 480 -5.59 -9.34 -11.80
C GLY A 480 -6.26 -7.99 -12.05
N ASP A 481 -7.37 -8.01 -12.79
CA ASP A 481 -8.11 -6.82 -13.20
C ASP A 481 -9.02 -6.24 -12.11
N ASN A 482 -9.33 -7.05 -11.10
CA ASN A 482 -10.24 -6.74 -10.00
C ASN A 482 -9.52 -6.39 -8.70
N ASN A 483 -8.23 -6.06 -8.73
CA ASN A 483 -7.53 -5.62 -7.52
C ASN A 483 -8.14 -4.31 -6.99
N LEU A 484 -8.21 -4.17 -5.67
CA LEU A 484 -8.72 -2.98 -4.97
C LEU A 484 -8.10 -1.66 -5.49
N ARG A 485 -6.81 -1.66 -5.83
CA ARG A 485 -6.13 -0.47 -6.37
C ARG A 485 -6.53 -0.16 -7.81
N VAL A 486 -6.83 -1.17 -8.61
CA VAL A 486 -7.35 -1.00 -9.98
C VAL A 486 -8.74 -0.37 -9.91
N ILE A 487 -9.63 -0.92 -9.09
CA ILE A 487 -10.99 -0.39 -8.87
C ILE A 487 -10.93 1.09 -8.48
N ARG A 488 -10.00 1.46 -7.59
CA ARG A 488 -9.81 2.86 -7.20
C ARG A 488 -9.34 3.76 -8.34
N ASP A 489 -8.36 3.32 -9.13
CA ASP A 489 -7.88 4.10 -10.26
C ASP A 489 -8.99 4.26 -11.34
N MET A 490 -9.93 3.31 -11.42
CA MET A 490 -11.14 3.46 -12.24
C MET A 490 -12.12 4.51 -11.71
N TRP A 491 -12.29 4.64 -10.38
CA TRP A 491 -13.06 5.75 -9.81
C TRP A 491 -12.45 7.11 -10.16
N VAL A 492 -11.12 7.20 -10.21
CA VAL A 492 -10.43 8.42 -10.66
C VAL A 492 -10.73 8.71 -12.14
N LEU A 493 -10.71 7.69 -13.01
CA LEU A 493 -11.08 7.85 -14.42
C LEU A 493 -12.57 8.22 -14.61
N ALA A 494 -13.47 7.67 -13.80
CA ALA A 494 -14.88 8.04 -13.83
C ALA A 494 -15.06 9.53 -13.43
N ALA A 495 -14.38 9.98 -12.38
CA ALA A 495 -14.39 11.38 -11.95
C ALA A 495 -13.80 12.32 -13.02
N HIS A 496 -12.73 11.91 -13.70
CA HIS A 496 -12.17 12.62 -14.85
C HIS A 496 -13.23 12.84 -15.94
N TYR A 497 -13.94 11.77 -16.35
CA TYR A 497 -14.99 11.89 -17.36
C TYR A 497 -16.15 12.79 -16.92
N GLN A 498 -16.51 12.80 -15.63
CA GLN A 498 -17.50 13.75 -15.11
C GLN A 498 -17.01 15.20 -15.26
N LYS A 499 -15.77 15.49 -14.88
CA LYS A 499 -15.15 16.83 -15.03
C LYS A 499 -15.09 17.28 -16.49
N ALA A 500 -14.82 16.35 -17.41
CA ALA A 500 -14.82 16.60 -18.85
C ALA A 500 -16.24 16.64 -19.48
N GLY A 501 -17.32 16.56 -18.70
CA GLY A 501 -18.70 16.57 -19.20
C GLY A 501 -19.15 15.28 -19.92
N ARG A 502 -18.34 14.22 -19.90
CA ARG A 502 -18.57 12.94 -20.57
C ARG A 502 -19.31 11.95 -19.67
N VAL A 503 -20.54 12.30 -19.32
CA VAL A 503 -21.36 11.55 -18.35
C VAL A 503 -21.57 10.08 -18.74
N VAL A 504 -21.74 9.78 -20.03
CA VAL A 504 -21.93 8.39 -20.50
C VAL A 504 -20.68 7.54 -20.24
N ASP A 505 -19.50 8.08 -20.52
CA ASP A 505 -18.23 7.37 -20.28
C ASP A 505 -17.96 7.19 -18.79
N ALA A 506 -18.26 8.22 -17.98
CA ALA A 506 -18.19 8.12 -16.53
C ALA A 506 -19.08 6.98 -15.99
N ASN A 507 -20.31 6.87 -16.48
CA ASN A 507 -21.24 5.80 -16.09
C ASN A 507 -20.75 4.42 -16.53
N ASN A 508 -20.16 4.31 -17.73
CA ASN A 508 -19.60 3.05 -18.23
C ASN A 508 -18.43 2.57 -17.38
N ILE A 509 -17.47 3.46 -17.07
CA ILE A 509 -16.34 3.13 -16.18
C ILE A 509 -16.85 2.80 -14.78
N THR A 510 -17.86 3.52 -14.29
CA THR A 510 -18.45 3.25 -12.98
C THR A 510 -19.05 1.84 -12.93
N ALA A 511 -19.80 1.45 -13.97
CA ALA A 511 -20.38 0.12 -14.07
C ALA A 511 -19.33 -1.00 -14.12
N ASP A 512 -18.23 -0.80 -14.87
CA ASP A 512 -17.12 -1.76 -14.92
C ASP A 512 -16.42 -1.89 -13.55
N ALA A 513 -16.12 -0.76 -12.90
CA ALA A 513 -15.50 -0.78 -11.58
C ALA A 513 -16.37 -1.43 -10.51
N LEU A 514 -17.70 -1.26 -10.57
CA LEU A 514 -18.65 -1.97 -9.70
C LEU A 514 -18.64 -3.49 -9.96
N SER A 515 -18.62 -3.91 -11.24
CA SER A 515 -18.51 -5.33 -11.63
C SER A 515 -17.20 -5.95 -11.11
N ARG A 516 -16.09 -5.22 -11.20
CA ARG A 516 -14.80 -5.66 -10.66
C ARG A 516 -14.78 -5.69 -9.14
N ALA A 517 -15.40 -4.73 -8.47
CA ALA A 517 -15.54 -4.74 -7.01
C ALA A 517 -16.36 -5.96 -6.54
N GLN A 518 -17.41 -6.33 -7.26
CA GLN A 518 -18.14 -7.57 -6.98
C GLN A 518 -17.23 -8.80 -7.09
N ARG A 519 -16.52 -8.97 -8.22
CA ARG A 519 -15.58 -10.09 -8.41
C ARG A 519 -14.47 -10.11 -7.35
N TYR A 520 -13.95 -8.96 -6.95
CA TYR A 520 -12.97 -8.82 -5.88
C TYR A 520 -13.48 -9.38 -4.54
N LEU A 521 -14.73 -9.05 -4.20
CA LEU A 521 -15.34 -9.46 -2.93
C LEU A 521 -15.80 -10.93 -2.95
N GLU A 522 -16.14 -11.46 -4.12
CA GLU A 522 -16.46 -12.88 -4.32
C GLU A 522 -15.21 -13.77 -4.30
N GLN A 523 -14.06 -13.26 -4.75
CA GLN A 523 -12.77 -13.94 -4.64
C GLN A 523 -12.34 -14.06 -3.17
N GLY A 524 -12.56 -15.27 -2.64
CA GLY A 524 -12.39 -15.61 -1.24
C GLY A 524 -13.64 -16.22 -0.60
N MET A 525 -14.78 -16.28 -1.29
CA MET A 525 -15.98 -17.01 -0.84
C MET A 525 -16.04 -18.47 -1.33
N GLU A 526 -15.06 -18.92 -2.11
CA GLU A 526 -14.85 -20.32 -2.49
C GLU A 526 -13.72 -20.93 -1.65
#